data_AF-A0A7S2IUN1-F1
#
_entry.id   AF-A0A7S2IUN1-F1
#
_cell.length_a   1.000
_cell.length_b   1.000
_cell.length_c   1.000
_cell.angle_alpha   90.00
_cell.angle_beta   90.00
_cell.angle_gamma   90.00
#
_symmetry.space_group_name_H-M   'P 1'
#
loop_
_entity.id
_entity.type
_entity.pdbx_description
1 polymer ?
#
loop_
_entity_poly.entity_id
_entity_poly.type
_entity_poly.pdbx_seq_one_letter_code
_entity_poly.pdbx_strand_id
1 'polypeptide(L)'
;YDAGAYDHAAPAASSECPEVRIDIPHAHEPDIDRFLEARPRSQGTLRCRVRRLREKNVLELFIEEGNIFILSAKRSGKDWLISDQQLSSTSKATARLPLARMRSGKERTFACTRGRYEGKSAAPELLHVRHMTHQLSDDLPDLNVMKLALPRPPLSGYDAPEGQLEERLARAVERRERADDDLTLLESRTPKWNVRTETYELPFGGRANWASARNFQLIERGASPDRVVLLYGKMEEDEFALDFAHPLSVLSAFAIILTTFGW
;
A
#
# COMPACT_ATOMS: atom_id res chain seq x y z
N TYR A 1 -31.38 25.71 75.04
CA TYR A 1 -32.12 25.44 73.80
C TYR A 1 -31.77 26.59 72.85
N ASP A 2 -30.58 26.68 72.26
CA ASP A 2 -29.85 25.77 71.35
C ASP A 2 -30.49 25.64 69.95
N ALA A 3 -29.61 25.71 68.94
CA ALA A 3 -29.81 25.67 67.48
C ALA A 3 -30.49 26.90 66.83
N GLY A 4 -29.99 27.52 65.77
CA GLY A 4 -28.88 27.21 64.87
C GLY A 4 -29.07 28.06 63.60
N ALA A 5 -28.05 28.82 63.19
CA ALA A 5 -28.08 29.60 61.96
C ALA A 5 -27.97 28.66 60.75
N TYR A 6 -28.97 28.68 59.86
CA TYR A 6 -28.89 27.99 58.57
C TYR A 6 -28.38 28.98 57.51
N ASP A 7 -27.10 28.84 57.23
CA ASP A 7 -26.41 29.43 56.10
C ASP A 7 -26.77 28.63 54.83
N HIS A 8 -27.56 29.23 53.93
CA HIS A 8 -27.87 28.63 52.63
C HIS A 8 -26.77 29.00 51.63
N ALA A 9 -25.61 28.34 51.76
CA ALA A 9 -24.63 28.29 50.70
C ALA A 9 -25.19 27.42 49.55
N ALA A 10 -25.40 28.03 48.39
CA ALA A 10 -25.72 27.30 47.17
C ALA A 10 -24.54 26.40 46.78
N PRO A 11 -24.76 25.12 46.42
CA PRO A 11 -23.70 24.31 45.86
C PRO A 11 -23.40 24.85 44.45
N ALA A 12 -22.17 25.33 44.25
CA ALA A 12 -21.63 25.61 42.93
C ALA A 12 -21.62 24.28 42.15
N ALA A 13 -22.59 24.07 41.28
CA ALA A 13 -22.58 22.98 40.33
C ALA A 13 -21.50 23.28 39.29
N SER A 14 -20.29 22.77 39.51
CA SER A 14 -19.28 22.63 38.47
C SER A 14 -19.81 21.60 37.47
N SER A 15 -20.44 22.09 36.39
CA SER A 15 -20.81 21.29 35.23
C SER A 15 -19.56 20.97 34.39
N GLU A 16 -18.57 20.33 34.99
CA GLU A 16 -17.50 19.71 34.22
C GLU A 16 -18.09 18.46 33.59
N CYS A 17 -18.49 18.58 32.31
CA CYS A 17 -18.67 17.42 31.46
C CYS A 17 -17.45 16.52 31.64
N PRO A 18 -17.60 15.23 31.97
CA PRO A 18 -16.46 14.34 32.06
C PRO A 18 -15.79 14.32 30.68
N GLU A 19 -14.60 14.91 30.61
CA GLU A 19 -13.77 14.93 29.42
C GLU A 19 -13.36 13.47 29.18
N VAL A 20 -14.00 12.83 28.20
CA VAL A 20 -13.62 11.49 27.76
C VAL A 20 -12.28 11.62 27.05
N ARG A 21 -11.20 11.50 27.82
CA ARG A 21 -9.84 11.43 27.29
C ARG A 21 -9.61 10.00 26.79
N ILE A 22 -9.62 9.85 25.49
CA ILE A 22 -9.14 8.63 24.85
C ILE A 22 -7.63 8.77 24.77
N ASP A 23 -6.91 7.99 25.58
CA ASP A 23 -5.46 7.86 25.45
C ASP A 23 -5.14 7.20 24.11
N ILE A 24 -4.81 8.02 23.11
CA ILE A 24 -4.24 7.52 21.85
C ILE A 24 -2.78 7.17 22.18
N PRO A 25 -2.35 5.90 22.08
CA PRO A 25 -0.96 5.53 22.32
C PRO A 25 -0.04 6.39 21.45
N HIS A 26 1.07 6.89 22.01
CA HIS A 26 2.02 7.74 21.29
C HIS A 26 2.59 7.12 19.99
N ALA A 27 2.48 5.79 19.83
CA ALA A 27 2.87 5.07 18.61
C ALA A 27 1.79 5.05 17.50
N HIS A 28 0.56 5.47 17.81
CA HIS A 28 -0.59 5.44 16.90
C HIS A 28 -0.75 6.83 16.29
N GLU A 29 -0.34 7.00 15.04
CA GLU A 29 -0.53 8.25 14.29
C GLU A 29 -1.76 7.99 13.37
N PRO A 30 -2.99 8.35 13.80
CA PRO A 30 -4.22 7.91 13.14
C PRO A 30 -4.30 8.30 11.65
N ASP A 31 -3.58 9.36 11.27
CA ASP A 31 -3.50 9.86 9.89
C ASP A 31 -2.77 8.92 8.93
N ILE A 32 -1.74 8.18 9.39
CA ILE A 32 -1.03 7.20 8.57
C ILE A 32 -1.61 5.80 8.74
N ASP A 33 -2.02 5.44 9.96
CA ASP A 33 -2.52 4.09 10.28
C ASP A 33 -3.75 3.76 9.42
N ARG A 34 -4.63 4.73 9.16
CA ARG A 34 -5.77 4.57 8.23
C ARG A 34 -5.39 4.13 6.81
N PHE A 35 -4.19 4.48 6.34
CA PHE A 35 -3.69 4.10 5.02
C PHE A 35 -2.90 2.79 5.04
N LEU A 36 -2.45 2.37 6.23
CA LEU A 36 -1.72 1.13 6.47
C LEU A 36 -2.65 -0.05 6.76
N GLU A 37 -3.84 0.22 7.28
CA GLU A 37 -4.87 -0.79 7.53
C GLU A 37 -5.27 -1.52 6.24
N ALA A 38 -5.18 -2.85 6.29
CA ALA A 38 -5.63 -3.70 5.21
C ALA A 38 -7.13 -3.56 5.01
N ARG A 39 -7.58 -3.54 3.75
CA ARG A 39 -9.01 -3.53 3.48
C ARG A 39 -9.71 -4.75 4.12
N PRO A 40 -10.87 -4.56 4.78
CA PRO A 40 -11.69 -5.67 5.26
C PRO A 40 -12.16 -6.53 4.10
N ARG A 41 -12.18 -7.86 4.29
CA ARG A 41 -12.69 -8.80 3.27
C ARG A 41 -14.14 -8.52 2.87
N SER A 42 -14.95 -7.98 3.79
CA SER A 42 -16.36 -7.62 3.57
C SER A 42 -16.55 -6.44 2.60
N GLN A 43 -15.55 -5.58 2.43
CA GLN A 43 -15.66 -4.37 1.60
C GLN A 43 -15.26 -4.59 0.12
N GLY A 44 -14.84 -5.80 -0.24
CA GLY A 44 -14.44 -6.13 -1.61
C GLY A 44 -13.28 -5.28 -2.16
N THR A 45 -13.25 -5.15 -3.48
CA THR A 45 -12.21 -4.44 -4.23
C THR A 45 -12.48 -2.94 -4.26
N LEU A 46 -11.50 -2.13 -3.87
CA LEU A 46 -11.50 -0.69 -4.12
C LEU A 46 -10.97 -0.42 -5.52
N ARG A 47 -11.70 0.40 -6.28
CA ARG A 47 -11.26 0.90 -7.59
C ARG A 47 -10.67 2.28 -7.45
N CYS A 48 -9.44 2.44 -7.92
CA CYS A 48 -8.72 3.69 -7.92
C CYS A 48 -8.17 4.01 -9.31
N ARG A 49 -7.76 5.27 -9.48
CA ARG A 49 -7.03 5.77 -10.64
C ARG A 49 -5.71 6.36 -10.20
N VAL A 50 -4.66 6.07 -10.96
CA VAL A 50 -3.33 6.65 -10.78
C VAL A 50 -3.07 7.59 -11.95
N ARG A 51 -2.80 8.86 -11.65
CA ARG A 51 -2.44 9.89 -12.64
C ARG A 51 -0.98 10.25 -12.53
N ARG A 52 -0.30 10.36 -13.67
CA ARG A 52 1.10 10.76 -13.76
C ARG A 52 1.23 12.22 -14.15
N LEU A 53 1.87 13.00 -13.30
CA LEU A 53 2.26 14.39 -13.58
C LEU A 53 3.72 14.40 -14.04
N ARG A 54 3.95 14.29 -15.35
CA ARG A 54 5.30 14.12 -15.95
C ARG A 54 6.27 15.21 -15.55
N GLU A 55 5.87 16.47 -15.67
CA GLU A 55 6.72 17.64 -15.38
C GLU A 55 7.20 17.67 -13.93
N LYS A 56 6.39 17.14 -13.00
CA LYS A 56 6.68 17.16 -11.56
C LYS A 56 7.33 15.87 -11.08
N ASN A 57 7.45 14.83 -11.92
CA ASN A 57 7.80 13.47 -11.51
C ASN A 57 6.96 12.98 -10.31
N VAL A 58 5.64 13.25 -10.38
CA VAL A 58 4.67 12.91 -9.35
C VAL A 58 3.65 11.93 -9.89
N LEU A 59 3.20 11.04 -9.02
CA LEU A 59 2.02 10.20 -9.22
C LEU A 59 0.98 10.57 -8.17
N GLU A 60 -0.28 10.61 -8.56
CA GLU A 60 -1.40 10.89 -7.66
C GLU A 60 -2.42 9.76 -7.77
N LEU A 61 -2.87 9.28 -6.61
CA LEU A 61 -3.86 8.23 -6.45
C LEU A 61 -5.21 8.83 -6.08
N PHE A 62 -6.25 8.42 -6.80
CA PHE A 62 -7.62 8.86 -6.58
C PHE A 62 -8.54 7.65 -6.42
N ILE A 63 -9.54 7.73 -5.55
CA ILE A 63 -10.70 6.84 -5.60
C ILE A 63 -11.44 7.15 -6.89
N GLU A 64 -11.78 6.12 -7.66
CA GLU A 64 -12.47 6.29 -8.94
C GLU A 64 -13.87 6.88 -8.75
N GLU A 65 -14.60 6.38 -7.76
CA GLU A 65 -15.87 6.96 -7.33
C GLU A 65 -15.65 8.33 -6.68
N GLY A 66 -16.26 9.37 -7.26
CA GLY A 66 -16.12 10.74 -6.77
C GLY A 66 -14.80 11.42 -7.08
N ASN A 67 -13.84 10.75 -7.76
CA ASN A 67 -12.53 11.32 -8.11
C ASN A 67 -11.81 11.94 -6.90
N ILE A 68 -11.82 11.22 -5.78
CA ILE A 68 -11.34 11.71 -4.48
C ILE A 68 -9.84 11.44 -4.37
N PHE A 69 -9.03 12.48 -4.19
CA PHE A 69 -7.59 12.33 -3.95
C PHE A 69 -7.30 11.56 -2.65
N ILE A 70 -6.32 10.66 -2.67
CA ILE A 70 -5.91 9.87 -1.50
C ILE A 70 -4.44 10.12 -1.14
N LEU A 71 -3.52 9.81 -2.06
CA LEU A 71 -2.09 9.83 -1.84
C LEU A 71 -1.38 10.41 -3.06
N SER A 72 -0.21 10.98 -2.85
CA SER A 72 0.73 11.28 -3.91
C SER A 72 2.08 10.61 -3.64
N ALA A 73 2.84 10.37 -4.70
CA ALA A 73 4.21 9.92 -4.62
C ALA A 73 5.09 10.83 -5.47
N LYS A 74 6.10 11.42 -4.86
CA LYS A 74 7.10 12.24 -5.54
C LYS A 74 8.42 11.49 -5.64
N ARG A 75 9.00 11.44 -6.83
CA ARG A 75 10.31 10.85 -7.03
C ARG A 75 11.40 11.73 -6.40
N SER A 76 12.25 11.15 -5.57
CA SER A 76 13.40 11.79 -4.93
C SER A 76 14.64 10.95 -5.20
N GLY A 77 15.36 11.28 -6.28
CA GLY A 77 16.47 10.45 -6.77
C GLY A 77 15.99 9.08 -7.26
N LYS A 78 16.46 8.01 -6.59
CA LYS A 78 16.06 6.62 -6.88
C LYS A 78 14.84 6.16 -6.08
N ASP A 79 14.44 6.93 -5.08
CA ASP A 79 13.37 6.58 -4.15
C ASP A 79 12.07 7.32 -4.49
N TRP A 80 10.97 6.82 -3.95
CA TRP A 80 9.68 7.53 -3.94
C TRP A 80 9.29 7.91 -2.53
N LEU A 81 8.82 9.14 -2.36
CA LEU A 81 8.27 9.66 -1.12
C LEU A 81 6.75 9.72 -1.26
N ILE A 82 6.03 8.95 -0.43
CA ILE A 82 4.57 8.88 -0.42
C ILE A 82 4.03 9.87 0.62
N SER A 83 3.03 10.68 0.26
CA SER A 83 2.38 11.65 1.17
C SER A 83 0.87 11.76 0.95
N ASP A 84 0.19 12.37 1.90
CA ASP A 84 -1.23 12.75 1.89
C ASP A 84 -1.48 14.12 1.25
N GLN A 85 -0.46 14.72 0.62
CA GLN A 85 -0.56 16.06 0.03
C GLN A 85 -0.71 15.96 -1.49
N GLN A 86 -1.73 16.61 -2.04
CA GLN A 86 -1.93 16.71 -3.47
C GLN A 86 -0.97 17.75 -4.07
N LEU A 87 -0.05 17.31 -4.92
CA LEU A 87 1.05 18.13 -5.44
C LEU A 87 0.74 18.78 -6.79
N SER A 88 -0.40 18.43 -7.41
CA SER A 88 -0.99 19.19 -8.52
C SER A 88 -1.48 20.58 -8.08
N SER A 89 -1.92 20.74 -6.82
CA SER A 89 -2.41 22.02 -6.28
C SER A 89 -1.30 23.08 -6.20
N THR A 90 -1.60 24.30 -6.65
CA THR A 90 -0.70 25.46 -6.66
C THR A 90 -0.53 26.12 -5.28
N SER A 91 -1.31 25.71 -4.27
CA SER A 91 -1.16 26.24 -2.92
C SER A 91 0.19 25.82 -2.35
N LYS A 92 0.98 26.78 -1.84
CA LYS A 92 2.18 26.51 -1.03
C LYS A 92 1.76 25.81 0.26
N ALA A 93 1.53 24.50 0.19
CA ALA A 93 1.27 23.68 1.35
C ALA A 93 2.56 23.57 2.16
N THR A 94 2.46 23.74 3.47
CA THR A 94 3.55 23.47 4.41
C THR A 94 4.04 22.05 4.17
N ALA A 95 5.34 21.88 3.89
CA ALA A 95 5.92 20.59 3.61
C ALA A 95 5.72 19.67 4.82
N ARG A 96 4.88 18.66 4.68
CA ARG A 96 4.72 17.60 5.69
C ARG A 96 5.76 16.50 5.45
N LEU A 97 6.18 15.84 6.52
CA LEU A 97 7.02 14.65 6.40
C LEU A 97 6.28 13.56 5.60
N PRO A 98 6.98 12.79 4.75
CA PRO A 98 6.35 11.73 3.99
C PRO A 98 5.80 10.64 4.91
N LEU A 99 4.68 10.05 4.51
CA LEU A 99 4.04 8.92 5.18
C LEU A 99 4.85 7.63 5.01
N ALA A 100 5.44 7.42 3.84
CA ALA A 100 6.30 6.27 3.60
C ALA A 100 7.36 6.58 2.55
N ARG A 101 8.41 5.77 2.54
CA ARG A 101 9.46 5.83 1.53
C ARG A 101 9.57 4.48 0.85
N MET A 102 9.42 4.45 -0.47
CA MET A 102 9.77 3.29 -1.28
C MET A 102 11.21 3.46 -1.78
N ARG A 103 12.09 2.55 -1.34
CA ARG A 103 13.51 2.56 -1.69
C ARG A 103 13.82 1.51 -2.73
N SER A 104 14.68 1.86 -3.68
CA SER A 104 15.22 0.90 -4.65
C SER A 104 16.50 0.27 -4.09
N GLY A 105 16.50 -1.06 -3.98
CA GLY A 105 17.63 -1.86 -3.53
C GLY A 105 18.51 -2.38 -4.68
N LYS A 106 19.36 -3.37 -4.35
CA LYS A 106 20.16 -4.13 -5.33
C LYS A 106 19.30 -5.22 -5.99
N GLU A 107 19.77 -5.82 -7.08
CA GLU A 107 19.10 -6.97 -7.72
C GLU A 107 17.60 -6.76 -8.05
N ARG A 108 17.21 -5.53 -8.40
CA ARG A 108 15.80 -5.18 -8.69
C ARG A 108 14.84 -5.47 -7.50
N THR A 109 15.34 -5.29 -6.28
CA THR A 109 14.54 -5.31 -5.05
C THR A 109 14.07 -3.90 -4.67
N PHE A 110 12.97 -3.83 -3.94
CA PHE A 110 12.38 -2.60 -3.44
C PHE A 110 11.82 -2.82 -2.04
N ALA A 111 12.04 -1.88 -1.14
CA ALA A 111 11.56 -1.93 0.24
C ALA A 111 10.77 -0.67 0.56
N CYS A 112 9.55 -0.82 1.07
CA CYS A 112 8.78 0.29 1.59
C CYS A 112 8.98 0.39 3.10
N THR A 113 9.43 1.54 3.60
CA THR A 113 9.52 1.80 5.03
C THR A 113 8.52 2.85 5.47
N ARG A 114 8.02 2.69 6.71
CA ARG A 114 7.12 3.66 7.34
C ARG A 114 7.86 4.98 7.55
N GLY A 115 7.25 6.07 7.11
CA GLY A 115 7.67 7.44 7.42
C GLY A 115 7.07 7.88 8.75
N ARG A 116 7.62 8.96 9.34
CA ARG A 116 7.20 9.50 10.64
C ARG A 116 7.22 8.46 11.77
N TYR A 117 8.19 7.56 11.75
CA TYR A 117 8.42 6.62 12.83
C TYR A 117 9.26 7.28 13.93
N GLU A 118 8.70 7.40 15.15
CA GLU A 118 9.40 8.00 16.31
C GLU A 118 10.38 7.04 17.01
N GLY A 119 10.62 5.84 16.46
CA GLY A 119 11.51 4.85 17.07
C GLY A 119 13.00 5.08 16.79
N LYS A 120 13.83 4.86 17.83
CA LYS A 120 15.28 5.16 17.83
C LYS A 120 16.17 4.20 17.03
N SER A 121 15.67 3.10 16.48
CA SER A 121 16.53 2.02 15.94
C SER A 121 16.45 1.77 14.42
N ALA A 122 15.28 1.85 13.79
CA ALA A 122 15.08 1.80 12.33
C ALA A 122 13.57 1.91 12.03
N ALA A 123 13.20 2.51 10.90
CA ALA A 123 11.81 2.54 10.47
C ALA A 123 11.36 1.13 10.03
N PRO A 124 10.15 0.69 10.42
CA PRO A 124 9.68 -0.64 10.07
C PRO A 124 9.44 -0.79 8.58
N GLU A 125 9.74 -1.99 8.06
CA GLU A 125 9.50 -2.36 6.67
C GLU A 125 8.05 -2.80 6.51
N LEU A 126 7.31 -2.07 5.67
CA LEU A 126 5.89 -2.29 5.41
C LEU A 126 5.68 -3.36 4.35
N LEU A 127 6.57 -3.43 3.36
CA LEU A 127 6.56 -4.45 2.32
C LEU A 127 7.91 -4.53 1.62
N HIS A 128 8.17 -5.70 1.04
CA HIS A 128 9.32 -5.96 0.18
C HIS A 128 8.87 -6.50 -1.17
N VAL A 129 9.48 -6.04 -2.27
CA VAL A 129 9.19 -6.48 -3.64
C VAL A 129 10.49 -6.89 -4.32
N ARG A 130 10.51 -8.05 -4.97
CA ARG A 130 11.58 -8.48 -5.87
C ARG A 130 11.03 -8.64 -7.28
N HIS A 131 11.64 -7.97 -8.24
CA HIS A 131 11.34 -8.17 -9.66
C HIS A 131 12.19 -9.29 -10.24
N MET A 132 11.59 -10.06 -11.14
CA MET A 132 12.21 -11.19 -11.82
C MET A 132 11.70 -11.25 -13.27
N THR A 133 12.26 -12.14 -14.07
CA THR A 133 11.68 -12.52 -15.37
C THR A 133 11.19 -13.95 -15.35
N HIS A 134 10.16 -14.23 -16.15
CA HIS A 134 9.65 -15.57 -16.36
C HIS A 134 9.34 -15.77 -17.84
N GLN A 135 10.01 -16.75 -18.45
CA GLN A 135 9.75 -17.17 -19.81
C GLN A 135 8.59 -18.18 -19.83
N LEU A 136 7.51 -17.87 -20.56
CA LEU A 136 6.36 -18.77 -20.66
C LEU A 136 6.60 -19.93 -21.64
N SER A 137 7.34 -19.66 -22.72
CA SER A 137 7.73 -20.62 -23.75
C SER A 137 8.99 -20.13 -24.44
N ASP A 138 9.75 -21.05 -25.03
CA ASP A 138 11.04 -20.75 -25.68
C ASP A 138 10.94 -19.66 -26.76
N ASP A 139 9.79 -19.58 -27.45
CA ASP A 139 9.55 -18.64 -28.54
C ASP A 139 9.06 -17.25 -28.09
N LEU A 140 8.81 -17.04 -26.80
CA LEU A 140 8.27 -15.80 -26.26
C LEU A 140 9.31 -15.03 -25.44
N PRO A 141 9.24 -13.68 -25.45
CA PRO A 141 10.11 -12.87 -24.62
C PRO A 141 9.80 -13.10 -23.13
N ASP A 142 10.84 -12.89 -22.32
CA ASP A 142 10.76 -12.87 -20.87
C ASP A 142 9.70 -11.88 -20.37
N LEU A 143 8.76 -12.35 -19.56
CA LEU A 143 7.79 -11.49 -18.90
C LEU A 143 8.37 -10.94 -17.60
N ASN A 144 8.22 -9.63 -17.39
CA ASN A 144 8.47 -9.03 -16.09
C ASN A 144 7.44 -9.52 -15.08
N VAL A 145 7.92 -10.16 -14.01
CA VAL A 145 7.10 -10.63 -12.89
C VAL A 145 7.65 -10.09 -11.59
N MET A 146 6.82 -10.05 -10.56
CA MET A 146 7.23 -9.67 -9.22
C MET A 146 6.72 -10.65 -8.17
N LYS A 147 7.50 -10.78 -7.11
CA LYS A 147 7.12 -11.45 -5.87
C LYS A 147 7.27 -10.47 -4.73
N LEU A 148 6.37 -10.54 -3.77
CA LEU A 148 6.36 -9.58 -2.67
C LEU A 148 5.96 -10.24 -1.36
N ALA A 149 6.46 -9.66 -0.26
CA ALA A 149 6.17 -10.05 1.10
C ALA A 149 5.56 -8.88 1.87
N LEU A 150 4.52 -9.18 2.64
CA LEU A 150 3.81 -8.28 3.55
C LEU A 150 3.71 -8.97 4.92
N PRO A 151 3.98 -8.28 6.04
CA PRO A 151 3.76 -8.83 7.38
C PRO A 151 2.25 -9.01 7.70
N ARG A 152 1.89 -10.06 8.45
CA ARG A 152 0.56 -10.31 9.06
C ARG A 152 0.69 -10.19 10.59
N PRO A 153 -0.24 -9.52 11.32
CA PRO A 153 -1.30 -8.60 10.90
C PRO A 153 -0.81 -7.14 10.81
N PRO A 154 -1.55 -6.26 10.12
CA PRO A 154 -1.00 -5.00 9.59
C PRO A 154 -0.89 -3.83 10.59
N LEU A 155 -0.95 -4.06 11.92
CA LEU A 155 -0.32 -3.25 12.99
C LEU A 155 -0.86 -3.60 14.40
N SER A 156 -0.03 -4.26 15.20
CA SER A 156 0.22 -4.03 16.64
C SER A 156 1.17 -5.14 17.12
N GLY A 157 2.47 -4.83 17.20
CA GLY A 157 3.48 -5.69 17.85
C GLY A 157 4.53 -6.38 16.94
N TYR A 158 4.34 -6.42 15.62
CA TYR A 158 5.24 -7.11 14.68
C TYR A 158 5.64 -6.25 13.48
N ASP A 159 6.10 -5.04 13.78
CA ASP A 159 6.84 -4.22 12.83
C ASP A 159 8.09 -5.00 12.39
N ALA A 160 8.16 -5.42 11.14
CA ALA A 160 9.33 -6.13 10.62
C ALA A 160 10.52 -5.15 10.59
N PRO A 161 11.63 -5.45 11.28
CA PRO A 161 12.84 -4.66 11.16
C PRO A 161 13.34 -4.61 9.72
N GLU A 162 13.98 -3.51 9.37
CA GLU A 162 14.55 -3.30 8.04
C GLU A 162 15.43 -4.47 7.59
N GLY A 163 15.15 -5.00 6.39
CA GLY A 163 15.92 -6.08 5.77
C GLY A 163 15.44 -7.49 6.13
N GLN A 164 14.58 -7.65 7.15
CA GLN A 164 14.03 -8.97 7.48
C GLN A 164 13.06 -9.47 6.41
N LEU A 165 12.23 -8.61 5.82
CA LEU A 165 11.28 -9.04 4.79
C LEU A 165 11.99 -9.53 3.52
N GLU A 166 13.14 -8.95 3.17
CA GLU A 166 13.98 -9.41 2.06
C GLU A 166 14.43 -10.86 2.28
N GLU A 167 15.06 -11.13 3.43
CA GLU A 167 15.56 -12.47 3.75
C GLU A 167 14.43 -13.50 3.80
N ARG A 168 13.29 -13.12 4.40
CA ARG A 168 12.14 -14.01 4.54
C ARG A 168 11.47 -14.27 3.20
N LEU A 169 11.38 -13.27 2.33
CA LEU A 169 10.93 -13.47 0.95
C LEU A 169 11.88 -14.40 0.20
N ALA A 170 13.20 -14.18 0.30
CA ALA A 170 14.20 -15.04 -0.35
C ALA A 170 14.05 -16.51 0.10
N ARG A 171 13.93 -16.77 1.41
CA ARG A 171 13.68 -18.11 1.95
C ARG A 171 12.39 -18.71 1.38
N ALA A 172 11.29 -17.97 1.41
CA ALA A 172 10.00 -18.48 0.93
C ALA A 172 9.98 -18.74 -0.59
N VAL A 173 10.71 -17.94 -1.37
CA VAL A 173 10.79 -18.06 -2.83
C VAL A 173 11.75 -19.16 -3.27
N GLU A 174 12.97 -19.16 -2.73
CA GLU A 174 14.05 -20.06 -3.15
C GLU A 174 13.88 -21.46 -2.55
N ARG A 175 13.53 -21.54 -1.26
CA ARG A 175 13.41 -22.83 -0.55
C ARG A 175 12.02 -23.43 -0.66
N ARG A 176 11.08 -22.71 -1.29
CA ARG A 176 9.65 -23.04 -1.37
C ARG A 176 9.05 -23.43 -0.01
N GLU A 177 9.60 -22.90 1.07
CA GLU A 177 9.09 -23.10 2.40
C GLU A 177 7.67 -22.54 2.49
N ARG A 178 6.84 -23.12 3.38
CA ARG A 178 5.57 -22.49 3.70
C ARG A 178 5.87 -21.10 4.21
N ALA A 179 5.10 -20.12 3.72
CA ALA A 179 5.16 -18.78 4.27
C ALA A 179 4.99 -18.90 5.79
N ASP A 180 5.85 -18.21 6.52
CA ASP A 180 5.71 -18.05 7.96
C ASP A 180 4.30 -17.54 8.26
N ASP A 181 3.71 -17.94 9.38
CA ASP A 181 2.29 -17.68 9.65
C ASP A 181 1.99 -16.17 9.73
N ASP A 182 3.02 -15.37 10.02
CA ASP A 182 3.06 -13.91 10.07
C ASP A 182 3.44 -13.25 8.72
N LEU A 183 3.43 -13.96 7.59
CA LEU A 183 3.67 -13.40 6.25
C LEU A 183 2.54 -13.67 5.27
N THR A 184 2.23 -12.63 4.49
CA THR A 184 1.48 -12.73 3.25
C THR A 184 2.43 -12.61 2.08
N LEU A 185 2.40 -13.59 1.18
CA LEU A 185 3.17 -13.56 -0.07
C LEU A 185 2.23 -13.30 -1.23
N LEU A 186 2.54 -12.31 -2.07
CA LEU A 186 1.85 -12.11 -3.34
C LEU A 186 2.81 -12.29 -4.50
N GLU A 187 2.27 -12.69 -5.65
CA GLU A 187 3.05 -12.90 -6.88
C GLU A 187 2.25 -12.52 -8.12
N SER A 188 2.97 -12.17 -9.19
CA SER A 188 2.36 -11.90 -10.50
C SER A 188 1.57 -13.10 -11.00
N ARG A 189 0.30 -12.85 -11.36
CA ARG A 189 -0.53 -13.82 -12.06
C ARG A 189 0.04 -14.06 -13.45
N THR A 190 0.24 -15.32 -13.79
CA THR A 190 0.70 -15.72 -15.12
C THR A 190 -0.44 -15.66 -16.13
N PRO A 191 -0.19 -15.16 -17.36
CA PRO A 191 -1.14 -15.28 -18.46
C PRO A 191 -1.50 -16.74 -18.72
N LYS A 192 -2.74 -17.00 -19.11
CA LYS A 192 -3.21 -18.34 -19.48
C LYS A 192 -3.29 -18.45 -21.00
N TRP A 193 -2.89 -19.61 -21.54
CA TRP A 193 -3.06 -19.90 -22.95
C TRP A 193 -4.56 -19.99 -23.29
N ASN A 194 -4.99 -19.18 -24.25
CA ASN A 194 -6.33 -19.23 -24.82
C ASN A 194 -6.28 -19.97 -26.15
N VAL A 195 -6.84 -21.18 -26.18
CA VAL A 195 -6.85 -22.05 -27.37
C VAL A 195 -7.63 -21.43 -28.53
N ARG A 196 -8.63 -20.59 -28.27
CA ARG A 196 -9.49 -20.02 -29.33
C ARG A 196 -8.80 -18.88 -30.07
N THR A 197 -7.99 -18.09 -29.39
CA THR A 197 -7.25 -16.96 -29.96
C THR A 197 -5.80 -17.30 -30.25
N GLU A 198 -5.33 -18.47 -29.79
CA GLU A 198 -3.94 -18.93 -29.86
C GLU A 198 -2.97 -17.90 -29.26
N THR A 199 -3.35 -17.30 -28.13
CA THR A 199 -2.54 -16.30 -27.44
C THR A 199 -2.53 -16.50 -25.93
N TYR A 200 -1.48 -16.00 -25.27
CA TYR A 200 -1.44 -15.88 -23.81
C TYR A 200 -2.20 -14.64 -23.37
N GLU A 201 -3.24 -14.83 -22.56
CA GLU A 201 -4.14 -13.76 -22.15
C GLU A 201 -4.15 -13.59 -20.63
N LEU A 202 -4.19 -12.32 -20.20
CA LEU A 202 -4.43 -11.92 -18.81
C LEU A 202 -5.65 -10.98 -18.79
N PRO A 203 -6.80 -11.41 -18.23
CA PRO A 203 -8.05 -10.67 -18.40
C PRO A 203 -8.13 -9.47 -17.46
N PHE A 204 -8.09 -8.24 -18.01
CA PHE A 204 -8.20 -6.99 -17.24
C PHE A 204 -9.64 -6.46 -17.11
N GLY A 205 -10.62 -7.03 -17.80
CA GLY A 205 -12.04 -6.64 -17.65
C GLY A 205 -12.30 -5.14 -17.92
N GLY A 206 -11.65 -4.56 -18.93
CA GLY A 206 -11.76 -3.13 -19.24
C GLY A 206 -10.96 -2.19 -18.33
N ARG A 207 -10.13 -2.75 -17.43
CA ARG A 207 -9.20 -2.00 -16.56
C ARG A 207 -7.79 -1.87 -17.15
N ALA A 208 -7.62 -2.27 -18.41
CA ALA A 208 -6.44 -1.98 -19.21
C ALA A 208 -6.88 -1.89 -20.67
N ASN A 209 -6.84 -0.68 -21.22
CA ASN A 209 -7.25 -0.39 -22.59
C ASN A 209 -6.05 -0.21 -23.53
N TRP A 210 -4.85 -0.04 -22.96
CA TRP A 210 -3.61 0.16 -23.70
C TRP A 210 -2.58 -0.89 -23.34
N ALA A 211 -1.80 -1.34 -24.32
CA ALA A 211 -0.65 -2.21 -24.08
C ALA A 211 0.41 -1.47 -23.24
N SER A 212 0.94 -2.15 -22.23
CA SER A 212 2.02 -1.66 -21.38
C SER A 212 2.72 -2.82 -20.69
N ALA A 213 4.05 -2.75 -20.55
CA ALA A 213 4.81 -3.67 -19.70
C ALA A 213 4.35 -3.63 -18.23
N ARG A 214 3.66 -2.55 -17.82
CA ARG A 214 3.14 -2.35 -16.46
C ARG A 214 1.71 -2.87 -16.26
N ASN A 215 1.13 -3.54 -17.25
CA ASN A 215 -0.16 -4.20 -17.05
C ASN A 215 0.09 -5.52 -16.32
N PHE A 216 -0.30 -5.60 -15.05
CA PHE A 216 -0.13 -6.82 -14.27
C PHE A 216 -1.26 -7.04 -13.27
N GLN A 217 -1.35 -8.28 -12.80
CA GLN A 217 -2.24 -8.69 -11.72
C GLN A 217 -1.42 -9.43 -10.67
N LEU A 218 -1.79 -9.26 -9.40
CA LEU A 218 -1.22 -10.00 -8.29
C LEU A 218 -2.25 -10.92 -7.67
N ILE A 219 -1.78 -12.08 -7.22
CA ILE A 219 -2.55 -13.08 -6.49
C ILE A 219 -1.84 -13.40 -5.17
N GLU A 220 -2.60 -13.83 -4.17
CA GLU A 220 -2.05 -14.31 -2.90
C GLU A 220 -1.60 -15.76 -3.05
N ARG A 221 -0.33 -16.04 -2.69
CA ARG A 221 0.24 -17.38 -2.76
C ARG A 221 -0.49 -18.29 -1.76
N GLY A 222 -0.97 -19.44 -2.24
CA GLY A 222 -1.76 -20.38 -1.45
C GLY A 222 -3.26 -20.05 -1.38
N ALA A 223 -3.71 -18.94 -1.98
CA ALA A 223 -5.12 -18.67 -2.22
C ALA A 223 -5.55 -19.16 -3.62
N SER A 224 -6.83 -18.99 -3.96
CA SER A 224 -7.33 -19.27 -5.32
C SER A 224 -6.59 -18.41 -6.36
N PRO A 225 -6.09 -19.01 -7.46
CA PRO A 225 -5.38 -18.28 -8.52
C PRO A 225 -6.27 -17.34 -9.34
N ASP A 226 -7.60 -17.44 -9.17
CA ASP A 226 -8.56 -16.54 -9.81
C ASP A 226 -8.93 -15.35 -8.90
N ARG A 227 -8.51 -15.37 -7.63
CA ARG A 227 -8.66 -14.24 -6.71
C ARG A 227 -7.52 -13.24 -6.92
N VAL A 228 -7.76 -12.27 -7.81
CA VAL A 228 -6.86 -11.13 -8.01
C VAL A 228 -6.97 -10.19 -6.81
N VAL A 229 -5.84 -9.93 -6.14
CA VAL A 229 -5.76 -9.02 -5.00
C VAL A 229 -5.32 -7.61 -5.39
N LEU A 230 -4.61 -7.47 -6.52
CA LEU A 230 -4.26 -6.19 -7.12
C LEU A 230 -4.28 -6.31 -8.64
N LEU A 231 -4.86 -5.34 -9.32
CA LEU A 231 -4.80 -5.16 -10.76
C LEU A 231 -4.28 -3.75 -11.02
N TYR A 232 -3.25 -3.67 -11.86
CA TYR A 232 -2.73 -2.41 -12.36
C TYR A 232 -2.72 -2.45 -13.88
N GLY A 233 -3.39 -1.49 -14.52
CA GLY A 233 -3.59 -1.52 -15.96
C GLY A 233 -3.63 -0.13 -16.58
N LYS A 234 -3.01 0.03 -17.75
CA LYS A 234 -2.94 1.31 -18.46
C LYS A 234 -4.28 1.64 -19.12
N MET A 235 -4.84 2.79 -18.75
CA MET A 235 -6.12 3.27 -19.26
C MET A 235 -5.91 4.30 -20.36
N GLU A 236 -4.99 5.23 -20.14
CA GLU A 236 -4.63 6.31 -21.08
C GLU A 236 -3.11 6.55 -21.06
N GLU A 237 -2.63 7.61 -21.71
CA GLU A 237 -1.21 7.92 -21.77
C GLU A 237 -0.57 8.11 -20.38
N ASP A 238 -1.25 8.86 -19.51
CA ASP A 238 -0.79 9.20 -18.15
C ASP A 238 -1.77 8.78 -17.05
N GLU A 239 -2.72 7.90 -17.36
CA GLU A 239 -3.72 7.38 -16.42
C GLU A 239 -3.71 5.84 -16.40
N PHE A 240 -3.72 5.27 -15.20
CA PHE A 240 -3.77 3.83 -14.95
C PHE A 240 -4.92 3.51 -13.98
N ALA A 241 -5.57 2.37 -14.18
CA ALA A 241 -6.46 1.77 -13.20
C ALA A 241 -5.62 1.07 -12.13
N LEU A 242 -5.98 1.26 -10.86
CA LEU A 242 -5.43 0.51 -9.73
C LEU A 242 -6.59 -0.04 -8.91
N ASP A 243 -6.83 -1.33 -9.03
CA ASP A 243 -7.85 -2.01 -8.24
C ASP A 243 -7.16 -2.92 -7.23
N PHE A 244 -7.59 -2.88 -5.97
CA PHE A 244 -7.02 -3.76 -4.95
C PHE A 244 -8.03 -4.17 -3.89
N ALA A 245 -7.77 -5.30 -3.26
CA ALA A 245 -8.60 -5.87 -2.20
C ALA A 245 -7.73 -6.36 -1.04
N HIS A 246 -8.38 -6.88 -0.01
CA HIS A 246 -7.69 -7.61 1.06
C HIS A 246 -6.68 -8.62 0.47
N PRO A 247 -5.45 -8.74 1.01
CA PRO A 247 -4.95 -8.15 2.26
C PRO A 247 -4.25 -6.79 2.11
N LEU A 248 -4.41 -6.12 0.96
CA LEU A 248 -3.73 -4.85 0.71
C LEU A 248 -4.44 -3.68 1.38
N SER A 249 -3.61 -2.76 1.87
CA SER A 249 -3.97 -1.40 2.26
C SER A 249 -3.78 -0.42 1.09
N VAL A 250 -4.31 0.79 1.23
CA VAL A 250 -4.11 1.86 0.23
C VAL A 250 -2.62 2.11 0.01
N LEU A 251 -1.86 2.24 1.10
CA LEU A 251 -0.44 2.56 1.03
C LEU A 251 0.35 1.41 0.40
N SER A 252 0.09 0.16 0.79
CA SER A 252 0.79 -0.99 0.21
C SER A 252 0.49 -1.17 -1.29
N ALA A 253 -0.77 -1.04 -1.71
CA ALA A 253 -1.15 -1.10 -3.12
C ALA A 253 -0.45 0.00 -3.94
N PHE A 254 -0.41 1.23 -3.42
CA PHE A 254 0.26 2.34 -4.08
C PHE A 254 1.78 2.16 -4.10
N ALA A 255 2.38 1.70 -3.00
CA ALA A 255 3.80 1.40 -2.92
C ALA A 255 4.23 0.35 -3.96
N ILE A 256 3.45 -0.72 -4.14
CA ILE A 256 3.73 -1.77 -5.13
C ILE A 256 3.84 -1.20 -6.55
N ILE A 257 2.89 -0.39 -7.00
CA ILE A 257 2.90 0.11 -8.39
C ILE A 257 4.05 1.06 -8.68
N LEU A 258 4.59 1.74 -7.66
CA LEU A 258 5.77 2.61 -7.80
C LEU A 258 7.03 1.85 -8.23
N THR A 259 7.13 0.56 -7.88
CA THR A 259 8.27 -0.28 -8.26
C THR A 259 8.34 -0.48 -9.78
N THR A 260 7.20 -0.51 -10.47
CA THR A 260 7.10 -0.79 -11.91
C THR A 260 7.54 0.36 -12.82
N PHE A 261 7.88 1.52 -12.25
CA PHE A 261 8.34 2.67 -13.04
C PHE A 261 9.74 2.49 -13.64
N GLY A 262 10.46 1.43 -13.25
CA GLY A 262 11.72 0.98 -13.84
C GLY A 262 11.63 -0.21 -14.78
N TRP A 263 10.41 -0.70 -15.08
CA TRP A 263 10.17 -1.69 -16.13
C TRP A 263 10.23 -1.08 -17.52
#